data_AF-A0A8S3I6A9-F1
#
_entry.id   AF-A0A8S3I6A9-F1
#
_cell.length_a   1.000
_cell.length_b   1.000
_cell.length_c   1.000
_cell.angle_alpha   90.00
_cell.angle_beta   90.00
_cell.angle_gamma   90.00
#
_symmetry.space_group_name_H-M   'P 1'
#
loop_
_entity.id
_entity.type
_entity.pdbx_description
1 polymer ?
#
loop_
_entity_poly.entity_id
_entity_poly.type
_entity_poly.pdbx_seq_one_letter_code
_entity_poly.pdbx_strand_id
1 'polypeptide(L)'
;MFAEILCDDLDLNTASFVPAISQAIRQQVEAHQDNFLGEGNDQRIIIKLNVHVGNVSLVDQFEWDMSDKQNSPEEFARVLAAELGLGGEFVTAIAYSVRGQLSWHNKTFSYSEKAISSVDAPMRTNHEAEQYCPFLETLTDAEIDKKIRDQDRNTRRIRRLANTGSTR
;
A
#
# COMPACT_ATOMS: atom_id res chain seq x y z
N MET A 1 -14.87 10.83 18.00
CA MET A 1 -14.28 12.04 17.39
C MET A 1 -13.90 11.84 15.92
N PHE A 2 -12.80 11.14 15.55
CA PHE A 2 -12.43 11.02 14.11
C PHE A 2 -13.58 10.48 13.23
N ALA A 3 -14.19 9.35 13.62
CA ALA A 3 -15.27 8.74 12.84
C ALA A 3 -16.53 9.61 12.74
N GLU A 4 -16.79 10.45 13.75
CA GLU A 4 -17.94 11.37 13.75
C GLU A 4 -17.69 12.53 12.79
N ILE A 5 -16.51 13.16 12.87
CA ILE A 5 -16.10 14.25 11.97
C ILE A 5 -16.09 13.75 10.52
N LEU A 6 -15.51 12.58 10.26
CA LEU A 6 -15.50 11.99 8.92
C LEU A 6 -16.91 11.71 8.37
N CYS A 7 -17.85 11.27 9.21
CA CYS A 7 -19.23 11.06 8.77
C CYS A 7 -19.94 12.39 8.51
N ASP A 8 -19.66 13.42 9.29
CA ASP A 8 -20.21 14.77 9.11
C ASP A 8 -19.67 15.40 7.82
N ASP A 9 -18.36 15.38 7.60
CA ASP A 9 -17.69 15.93 6.41
C ASP A 9 -18.14 15.27 5.10
N LEU A 10 -18.54 13.99 5.15
CA LEU A 10 -18.95 13.19 3.99
C LEU A 10 -20.48 13.00 3.88
N ASP A 11 -21.27 13.68 4.71
CA ASP A 11 -22.73 13.57 4.76
C ASP A 11 -23.24 12.11 4.93
N LEU A 12 -22.56 11.32 5.76
CA LEU A 12 -22.87 9.90 6.01
C LEU A 12 -23.77 9.72 7.24
N ASN A 13 -24.53 8.61 7.26
CA ASN A 13 -25.36 8.25 8.42
C ASN A 13 -24.49 7.90 9.64
N THR A 14 -24.38 8.84 10.58
CA THR A 14 -23.56 8.72 11.79
C THR A 14 -23.93 7.51 12.64
N ALA A 15 -25.23 7.20 12.78
CA ALA A 15 -25.70 6.07 13.59
C ALA A 15 -25.23 4.71 13.03
N SER A 16 -25.05 4.60 11.72
CA SER A 16 -24.59 3.37 11.06
C SER A 16 -23.08 3.29 10.90
N PHE A 17 -22.43 4.38 10.51
CA PHE A 17 -21.02 4.37 10.11
C PHE A 17 -20.05 4.65 11.25
N VAL A 18 -20.41 5.47 12.24
CA VAL A 18 -19.51 5.80 13.36
C VAL A 18 -19.07 4.55 14.13
N PRO A 19 -19.98 3.62 14.51
CA PRO A 19 -19.56 2.40 15.21
C PRO A 19 -18.65 1.51 14.35
N ALA A 20 -19.00 1.35 13.07
CA ALA A 20 -18.25 0.49 12.14
C ALA A 20 -16.83 1.03 11.85
N ILE A 21 -16.70 2.33 11.58
CA ILE A 21 -15.41 2.99 11.34
C ILE A 21 -14.56 2.93 12.61
N SER A 22 -15.14 3.24 13.77
CA SER A 22 -14.42 3.20 15.05
C SER A 22 -13.90 1.80 15.38
N GLN A 23 -14.72 0.77 15.14
CA GLN A 23 -14.33 -0.62 15.35
C GLN A 23 -13.21 -1.03 14.37
N ALA A 24 -13.34 -0.67 13.09
CA ALA A 24 -12.33 -0.99 12.08
C ALA A 24 -10.97 -0.35 12.40
N ILE A 25 -10.96 0.93 12.83
CA ILE A 25 -9.73 1.62 13.24
C ILE A 25 -9.09 0.91 14.44
N ARG A 26 -9.86 0.64 15.49
CA ARG A 26 -9.35 -0.04 16.69
C ARG A 26 -8.76 -1.40 16.34
N GLN A 27 -9.47 -2.20 15.55
CA GLN A 27 -9.00 -3.52 15.13
C GLN A 27 -7.71 -3.45 14.31
N GLN A 28 -7.59 -2.49 13.39
CA GLN A 28 -6.37 -2.32 12.59
C GLN A 28 -5.18 -1.84 13.43
N VAL A 29 -5.42 -0.94 14.39
CA VAL A 29 -4.39 -0.47 15.32
C VAL A 29 -3.92 -1.60 16.24
N GLU A 30 -4.85 -2.38 16.80
CA GLU A 30 -4.52 -3.55 17.64
C GLU A 30 -3.78 -4.65 16.86
N ALA A 31 -4.12 -4.82 15.58
CA ALA A 31 -3.44 -5.78 14.70
C ALA A 31 -2.06 -5.30 14.22
N HIS A 32 -1.77 -3.99 14.33
CA HIS A 32 -0.49 -3.43 13.94
C HIS A 32 0.57 -3.83 14.95
N GLN A 33 1.63 -4.49 14.48
CA GLN A 33 2.78 -4.82 15.29
C GLN A 33 3.92 -3.87 14.92
N ASP A 34 4.40 -3.10 15.89
CA ASP A 34 5.63 -2.31 15.80
C ASP A 34 6.85 -3.23 15.89
N ASN A 35 6.94 -4.20 14.99
CA ASN A 35 8.14 -5.01 14.83
C ASN A 35 9.09 -4.26 13.91
N PHE A 36 9.76 -3.24 14.45
CA PHE A 36 10.98 -2.76 13.82
C PHE A 36 11.99 -3.92 13.93
N LEU A 37 12.26 -4.55 12.79
CA LEU A 37 13.39 -5.46 12.69
C LEU A 37 14.60 -4.69 13.20
N GLY A 38 15.26 -5.24 14.22
CA GLY A 38 16.38 -4.58 14.90
C GLY A 38 17.52 -4.25 13.94
N GLU A 39 18.53 -3.53 14.44
CA GLU A 39 19.74 -3.16 13.70
C GLU A 39 20.33 -4.39 12.98
N GLY A 40 20.12 -4.44 11.67
CA GLY A 40 20.60 -5.48 10.78
C GLY A 40 21.14 -4.81 9.54
N ASN A 41 22.25 -5.31 9.01
CA ASN A 41 22.80 -4.81 7.76
C ASN A 41 21.90 -5.24 6.60
N ASP A 42 21.42 -4.27 5.81
CA ASP A 42 20.74 -4.44 4.53
C ASP A 42 19.45 -5.30 4.56
N GLN A 43 18.32 -4.65 4.87
CA GLN A 43 16.98 -5.25 4.87
C GLN A 43 16.13 -4.74 3.72
N ARG A 44 16.70 -4.75 2.51
CA ARG A 44 15.99 -4.31 1.31
C ARG A 44 14.86 -5.27 0.91
N ILE A 45 13.73 -4.66 0.55
CA ILE A 45 12.56 -5.32 -0.03
C ILE A 45 12.17 -4.60 -1.33
N ILE A 46 11.37 -5.28 -2.16
CA ILE A 46 10.76 -4.66 -3.33
C ILE A 46 9.35 -4.19 -2.96
N ILE A 47 9.12 -2.89 -3.07
CA ILE A 47 7.80 -2.27 -2.97
C ILE A 47 7.20 -2.17 -4.37
N LYS A 48 5.93 -2.53 -4.50
CA LYS A 48 5.18 -2.39 -5.77
C LYS A 48 3.97 -1.49 -5.55
N LEU A 49 3.94 -0.35 -6.23
CA LEU A 49 2.79 0.55 -6.22
C LEU A 49 1.79 0.16 -7.29
N ASN A 50 0.52 0.21 -6.92
CA ASN A 50 -0.62 0.11 -7.83
C ASN A 50 -1.73 0.95 -7.24
N VAL A 51 -1.67 2.26 -7.49
CA VAL A 51 -2.51 3.28 -6.86
C VAL A 51 -3.47 3.85 -7.89
N HIS A 52 -4.77 3.89 -7.54
CA HIS A 52 -5.82 4.45 -8.39
C HIS A 52 -6.46 5.63 -7.67
N VAL A 53 -6.49 6.79 -8.32
CA VAL A 53 -7.22 7.97 -7.83
C VAL A 53 -7.95 8.57 -9.02
N GLY A 54 -9.29 8.65 -8.91
CA GLY A 54 -10.15 9.03 -10.02
C GLY A 54 -9.95 8.09 -11.22
N ASN A 55 -9.63 8.65 -12.37
CA ASN A 55 -9.35 7.92 -13.60
C ASN A 55 -7.85 7.71 -13.88
N VAL A 56 -6.96 8.07 -12.95
CA VAL A 56 -5.51 7.91 -13.14
C VAL A 56 -5.01 6.72 -12.33
N SER A 57 -4.17 5.90 -12.96
CA SER A 57 -3.54 4.72 -12.37
C SER A 57 -2.03 4.88 -12.40
N LEU A 58 -1.41 4.79 -11.22
CA LEU A 58 0.04 4.77 -11.02
C LEU A 58 0.49 3.34 -10.71
N VAL A 59 1.40 2.83 -11.53
CA VAL A 59 2.10 1.56 -11.30
C VAL A 59 3.59 1.83 -11.23
N ASP A 60 4.25 1.36 -10.18
CA ASP A 60 5.69 1.57 -10.00
C ASP A 60 6.29 0.43 -9.17
N GLN A 61 7.61 0.26 -9.23
CA GLN A 61 8.35 -0.69 -8.42
C GLN A 61 9.73 -0.14 -8.05
N PHE A 62 10.08 -0.23 -6.76
CA PHE A 62 11.38 0.21 -6.25
C PHE A 62 11.86 -0.64 -5.08
N GLU A 63 13.16 -0.62 -4.84
CA GLU A 63 13.76 -1.22 -3.65
C GLU A 63 13.67 -0.24 -2.46
N TRP A 64 13.36 -0.78 -1.28
CA TRP A 64 13.25 -0.01 -0.05
C TRP A 64 14.01 -0.72 1.07
N ASP A 65 14.94 -0.02 1.72
CA ASP A 65 15.62 -0.54 2.92
C ASP A 65 14.76 -0.27 4.16
N MET A 66 14.32 -1.34 4.83
CA MET A 66 13.51 -1.25 6.05
C MET A 66 14.34 -0.92 7.29
N SER A 67 15.66 -1.11 7.23
CA SER A 67 16.58 -0.89 8.36
C SER A 67 16.98 0.58 8.53
N ASP A 68 16.91 1.38 7.46
CA ASP A 68 17.26 2.81 7.50
C ASP A 68 16.12 3.64 8.10
N LYS A 69 16.39 4.25 9.26
CA LYS A 69 15.45 5.11 10.00
C LYS A 69 15.21 6.47 9.32
N GLN A 70 16.04 6.86 8.35
CA GLN A 70 15.84 8.09 7.58
C GLN A 70 14.83 7.91 6.45
N ASN A 71 14.51 6.67 6.07
CA ASN A 71 13.54 6.39 5.02
C ASN A 71 12.10 6.69 5.51
N SER A 72 11.49 7.76 4.98
CA SER A 72 10.10 8.14 5.27
C SER A 72 9.20 7.89 4.05
N PRO A 73 8.16 7.04 4.17
CA PRO A 73 7.15 6.85 3.13
C PRO A 73 6.45 8.15 2.72
N GLU A 74 6.22 9.07 3.67
CA GLU A 74 5.57 10.36 3.43
C GLU A 74 6.45 11.32 2.64
N GLU A 75 7.75 11.38 2.95
CA GLU A 75 8.71 12.17 2.19
C GLU A 75 8.82 11.67 0.75
N PHE A 76 9.03 10.35 0.59
CA PHE A 76 9.10 9.70 -0.71
C PHE A 76 7.83 9.95 -1.54
N ALA A 77 6.65 9.74 -0.96
CA ALA A 77 5.38 9.94 -1.66
C ALA A 77 5.19 11.38 -2.15
N ARG A 78 5.65 12.37 -1.38
CA ARG A 78 5.55 13.78 -1.75
C ARG A 78 6.48 14.12 -2.91
N VAL A 79 7.72 13.63 -2.87
CA VAL A 79 8.71 13.84 -3.94
C VAL A 79 8.23 13.15 -5.21
N LEU A 80 7.87 11.87 -5.16
CA LEU A 80 7.38 11.11 -6.32
C LEU A 80 6.15 11.76 -6.95
N ALA A 81 5.17 12.17 -6.14
CA ALA A 81 3.99 12.86 -6.65
C ALA A 81 4.36 14.19 -7.30
N ALA A 82 5.25 14.98 -6.71
CA ALA A 82 5.69 16.25 -7.29
C ALA A 82 6.43 16.06 -8.63
N GLU A 83 7.32 15.07 -8.73
CA GLU A 83 8.06 14.75 -9.95
C GLU A 83 7.14 14.28 -11.09
N LEU A 84 6.09 13.54 -10.75
CA LEU A 84 5.10 13.05 -11.71
C LEU A 84 3.96 14.05 -11.99
N GLY A 85 3.96 15.22 -11.35
CA GLY A 85 2.89 16.21 -11.48
C GLY A 85 1.54 15.75 -10.90
N LEU A 86 1.57 14.82 -9.94
CA LEU A 86 0.40 14.30 -9.22
C LEU A 86 0.14 15.13 -7.97
N GLY A 87 -1.13 15.22 -7.56
CA GLY A 87 -1.54 15.95 -6.36
C GLY A 87 -2.70 15.29 -5.63
N GLY A 88 -3.17 15.96 -4.57
CA GLY A 88 -4.33 15.50 -3.79
C GLY A 88 -4.08 14.16 -3.11
N GLU A 89 -4.98 13.21 -3.35
CA GLU A 89 -5.01 11.91 -2.67
C GLU A 89 -3.88 10.96 -3.09
N PHE A 90 -3.14 11.25 -4.16
CA PHE A 90 -2.01 10.42 -4.57
C PHE A 90 -0.93 10.34 -3.49
N VAL A 91 -0.58 11.46 -2.87
CA VAL A 91 0.47 11.50 -1.83
C VAL A 91 0.11 10.59 -0.66
N THR A 92 -1.15 10.68 -0.19
CA THR A 92 -1.62 9.88 0.94
C THR A 92 -1.78 8.41 0.58
N ALA A 93 -2.26 8.11 -0.63
CA ALA A 93 -2.43 6.75 -1.13
C ALA A 93 -1.10 6.02 -1.35
N ILE A 94 -0.10 6.69 -1.93
CA ILE A 94 1.26 6.16 -2.09
C ILE A 94 1.85 5.84 -0.72
N ALA A 95 1.87 6.82 0.20
CA ALA A 95 2.44 6.62 1.54
C ALA A 95 1.73 5.49 2.30
N TYR A 96 0.40 5.40 2.19
CA TYR A 96 -0.38 4.31 2.77
C TYR A 96 0.01 2.93 2.19
N SER A 97 0.16 2.83 0.87
CA SER A 97 0.55 1.58 0.20
C SER A 97 1.94 1.11 0.63
N VAL A 98 2.91 2.04 0.71
CA VAL A 98 4.26 1.75 1.18
C VAL A 98 4.25 1.24 2.62
N ARG A 99 3.58 1.95 3.55
CA ARG A 99 3.48 1.52 4.96
C ARG A 99 2.81 0.15 5.12
N GLY A 100 1.77 -0.12 4.34
CA GLY A 100 1.08 -1.41 4.35
C GLY A 100 2.00 -2.56 3.93
N GLN A 101 2.78 -2.36 2.87
CA GLN A 101 3.77 -3.35 2.42
C GLN A 101 4.90 -3.52 3.44
N LEU A 102 5.43 -2.44 4.01
CA LEU A 102 6.45 -2.50 5.07
C LEU A 102 5.96 -3.30 6.29
N SER A 103 4.74 -3.03 6.76
CA SER A 103 4.15 -3.76 7.89
C SER A 103 3.98 -5.27 7.57
N TRP A 104 3.54 -5.60 6.36
CA TRP A 104 3.43 -6.99 5.92
C TRP A 104 4.79 -7.69 5.83
N HIS A 105 5.78 -7.01 5.27
CA HIS A 105 7.15 -7.52 5.16
C HIS A 105 7.77 -7.71 6.54
N ASN A 106 7.65 -6.76 7.47
CA ASN A 106 8.13 -6.92 8.85
C ASN A 106 7.56 -8.16 9.54
N LYS A 107 6.28 -8.46 9.31
CA LYS A 107 5.63 -9.66 9.88
C LYS A 107 6.15 -10.97 9.26
N THR A 108 6.51 -10.94 7.98
CA THR A 108 6.83 -12.14 7.20
C THR A 108 8.33 -12.33 7.00
N PHE A 109 9.16 -11.34 7.35
CA PHE A 109 10.59 -11.30 7.03
C PHE A 109 11.35 -12.51 7.56
N SER A 110 11.08 -12.93 8.81
CA SER A 110 11.69 -14.12 9.42
C SER A 110 11.36 -15.43 8.69
N TYR A 111 10.37 -15.43 7.80
CA TYR A 111 9.94 -16.58 6.99
C TYR A 111 10.28 -16.41 5.51
N SER A 112 10.92 -15.29 5.12
CA SER A 112 11.30 -15.01 3.73
C SER A 112 12.62 -15.70 3.39
N GLU A 113 12.60 -16.63 2.44
CA GLU A 113 13.80 -17.35 1.96
C GLU A 113 14.65 -16.54 0.96
N LYS A 114 14.18 -15.38 0.50
CA LYS A 114 14.89 -14.57 -0.51
C LYS A 114 15.17 -13.15 0.01
N ALA A 115 16.31 -13.00 0.67
CA ALA A 115 16.95 -11.70 0.78
C ALA A 115 17.35 -11.21 -0.63
N ILE A 116 17.21 -9.92 -0.89
CA ILE A 116 17.74 -9.31 -2.11
C ILE A 116 19.28 -9.42 -2.05
N SER A 117 19.91 -9.75 -3.17
CA SER A 117 21.37 -9.81 -3.26
C SER A 117 22.00 -8.45 -2.95
N SER A 118 23.23 -8.46 -2.42
CA SER A 118 24.01 -7.24 -2.25
C SER A 118 24.10 -6.46 -3.55
N VAL A 119 24.14 -5.13 -3.45
CA VAL A 119 24.39 -4.26 -4.62
C VAL A 119 25.86 -4.36 -4.97
N ASP A 120 26.22 -5.26 -5.88
CA ASP A 120 27.58 -5.41 -6.35
C ASP A 120 27.95 -4.35 -7.40
N ALA A 121 26.95 -3.86 -8.14
CA ALA A 121 27.08 -2.79 -9.13
C ALA A 121 26.01 -1.71 -8.89
N PRO A 122 26.38 -0.41 -8.88
CA PRO A 122 25.44 0.67 -8.55
C PRO A 122 24.42 0.95 -9.65
N MET A 123 24.65 0.44 -10.87
CA MET A 123 23.77 0.67 -12.02
C MET A 123 23.01 -0.61 -12.35
N ARG A 124 21.67 -0.51 -12.41
CA ARG A 124 20.82 -1.57 -12.96
C ARG A 124 21.10 -1.74 -14.45
N THR A 125 20.83 -2.94 -14.97
CA THR A 125 20.84 -3.15 -16.42
C THR A 125 19.71 -2.36 -17.09
N ASN A 126 19.83 -2.04 -18.37
CA ASN A 126 18.78 -1.30 -19.10
C ASN A 126 17.41 -2.02 -19.03
N HIS A 127 17.41 -3.36 -19.12
CA HIS A 127 16.17 -4.14 -19.05
C HIS A 127 15.49 -4.06 -17.68
N GLU A 128 16.26 -4.06 -16.59
CA GLU A 128 15.73 -3.88 -15.25
C GLU A 128 15.27 -2.43 -15.04
N ALA A 129 16.02 -1.45 -15.53
CA ALA A 129 15.66 -0.04 -15.39
C ALA A 129 14.27 0.28 -15.98
N GLU A 130 13.91 -0.34 -17.11
CA GLU A 130 12.57 -0.22 -17.71
C GLU A 130 11.45 -0.80 -16.83
N GLN A 131 11.76 -1.77 -15.95
CA GLN A 131 10.77 -2.39 -15.05
C GLN A 131 10.61 -1.63 -13.73
N TYR A 132 11.56 -0.76 -13.40
CA TYR A 132 11.62 0.03 -12.16
C TYR A 132 11.29 1.51 -12.41
N CYS A 133 10.64 1.82 -13.54
CA CYS A 133 10.16 3.16 -13.83
C CYS A 133 8.67 3.30 -13.49
N PRO A 134 8.24 4.47 -13.00
CA PRO A 134 6.83 4.73 -12.77
C PRO A 134 6.09 4.82 -14.10
N PHE A 135 4.94 4.17 -14.17
CA PHE A 135 4.02 4.19 -15.29
C PHE A 135 2.69 4.81 -14.87
N LEU A 136 2.28 5.85 -15.59
CA LEU A 136 1.00 6.52 -15.41
C LEU A 136 0.11 6.27 -16.63
N GLU A 137 -1.11 5.81 -16.37
CA GLU A 137 -2.15 5.67 -17.39
C GLU A 137 -3.44 6.36 -16.94
N THR A 138 -4.15 6.94 -17.91
CA THR A 138 -5.53 7.38 -17.72
C THR A 138 -6.45 6.26 -18.18
N LEU A 139 -7.27 5.78 -17.26
CA LEU A 139 -8.25 4.73 -17.50
C LEU A 139 -9.53 5.34 -18.08
N THR A 140 -10.11 4.62 -19.02
CA THR A 140 -11.48 4.88 -19.52
C THR A 140 -12.52 4.41 -18.51
N ASP A 141 -13.74 4.95 -18.59
CA ASP A 141 -14.86 4.52 -17.74
C ASP A 141 -15.09 3.00 -17.79
N ALA A 142 -14.94 2.39 -18.98
CA ALA A 142 -15.07 0.95 -19.16
C ALA A 142 -13.98 0.16 -18.40
N GLU A 143 -12.75 0.67 -18.35
CA GLU A 143 -11.64 0.07 -17.61
C GLU A 143 -11.79 0.26 -16.10
N ILE A 144 -12.23 1.44 -15.67
CA ILE A 144 -12.57 1.73 -14.27
C ILE A 144 -13.66 0.76 -13.79
N ASP A 145 -14.75 0.66 -14.55
CA ASP A 145 -15.86 -0.27 -14.26
C ASP A 145 -15.41 -1.73 -14.20
N LYS A 146 -14.52 -2.13 -15.13
CA LYS A 146 -13.94 -3.48 -15.13
C LYS A 146 -13.12 -3.71 -13.85
N LYS A 147 -12.27 -2.77 -13.46
CA LYS A 147 -11.48 -2.87 -12.22
C LYS A 147 -12.37 -2.94 -10.98
N ILE A 148 -13.43 -2.12 -10.89
CA ILE A 148 -14.39 -2.15 -9.78
C ILE A 148 -15.06 -3.53 -9.69
N ARG A 149 -15.50 -4.09 -10.82
CA ARG A 149 -16.11 -5.43 -10.88
C ARG A 149 -15.13 -6.53 -10.45
N ASP A 150 -13.88 -6.45 -10.89
CA ASP A 150 -12.84 -7.43 -10.55
C ASP A 150 -12.45 -7.35 -9.06
N GLN A 151 -12.33 -6.15 -8.51
CA GLN A 151 -12.08 -5.92 -7.08
C GLN A 151 -13.22 -6.47 -6.23
N ASP A 152 -14.47 -6.19 -6.59
CA ASP A 152 -15.63 -6.69 -5.88
C ASP A 152 -15.71 -8.24 -5.97
N ARG A 153 -15.45 -8.82 -7.14
CA ARG A 153 -15.34 -10.28 -7.30
C ARG A 153 -14.26 -10.88 -6.40
N ASN A 154 -13.09 -10.25 -6.32
CA ASN A 154 -12.01 -10.71 -5.44
C ASN A 154 -12.41 -10.58 -3.96
N THR A 155 -13.03 -9.48 -3.57
CA THR A 155 -13.53 -9.25 -2.20
C THR A 155 -14.56 -10.32 -1.80
N ARG A 156 -15.51 -10.64 -2.68
CA ARG A 156 -16.47 -11.74 -2.47
C ARG A 156 -15.77 -13.09 -2.34
N ARG A 157 -14.74 -13.36 -3.15
CA ARG A 157 -13.94 -14.59 -3.07
C ARG A 157 -13.22 -14.70 -1.72
N ILE A 158 -12.56 -13.64 -1.26
CA ILE A 158 -11.86 -13.59 0.04
C ILE A 158 -12.86 -13.86 1.19
N ARG A 159 -14.03 -13.21 1.18
CA ARG A 159 -15.08 -13.43 2.20
C ARG A 159 -15.55 -14.89 2.26
N ARG A 160 -15.70 -15.55 1.11
CA ARG A 160 -16.04 -16.97 1.05
C ARG A 160 -14.95 -17.85 1.68
N LEU A 161 -13.69 -17.57 1.36
CA LEU A 161 -12.54 -18.32 1.89
C LEU A 161 -12.41 -18.16 3.42
N ALA A 162 -12.63 -16.94 3.94
CA ALA A 162 -12.64 -16.67 5.37
C ALA A 162 -13.75 -17.45 6.12
N ASN A 163 -14.94 -17.57 5.52
CA ASN A 163 -16.06 -18.31 6.12
C ASN A 163 -15.89 -19.84 6.06
N THR A 164 -15.11 -20.37 5.12
CA THR A 164 -14.84 -21.81 5.02
C THR A 164 -13.70 -22.31 5.92
N GLY A 165 -12.89 -21.40 6.49
CA GLY A 165 -11.79 -21.74 7.39
C GLY A 165 -12.17 -21.92 8.86
N SER A 166 -13.42 -21.60 9.23
CA SER A 166 -13.88 -21.56 10.63
C SER A 166 -14.59 -22.83 11.11
N THR A 167 -14.55 -23.93 10.34
CA THR A 167 -15.28 -25.19 10.63
C THR A 167 -14.39 -26.43 10.70
N ARG A 168 -13.12 -26.31 11.12
CA ARG A 168 -12.28 -27.47 11.43
C ARG A 168 -11.56 -27.31 12.76
#